data_AF-A0A6H2A0Q2-F1
#
_entry.id   AF-A0A6H2A0Q2-F1
#
_cell.length_a   1.000
_cell.length_b   1.000
_cell.length_c   1.000
_cell.angle_alpha   90.00
_cell.angle_beta   90.00
_cell.angle_gamma   90.00
#
_symmetry.space_group_name_H-M   'P 1'
#
loop_
_entity.id
_entity.type
_entity.pdbx_description
1 polymer ?
#
loop_
_entity_poly.entity_id
_entity_poly.type
_entity_poly.pdbx_seq_one_letter_code
_entity_poly.pdbx_strand_id
1 'polypeptide(L)'
;MKGFIMNRKCLNKNCNNFLSANERSDKKFCSNKCRLEFHGMGVNNFRNLNPNSKINTRQIGFISEMKVAIDLSFKGYEVFNSLYNASCDIIIMRDGKTQRVEVKTGFIKCGKLRTGGIKPDAHDILAIYDVANDKIIYSPDLSSE
;
A
#
# COMPACT_ATOMS: atom_id res chain seq x y z
N MET A 1 -40.80 -28.08 4.65
CA MET A 1 -40.55 -26.72 5.16
C MET A 1 -39.78 -25.94 4.09
N LYS A 2 -40.32 -24.84 3.57
CA LYS A 2 -39.56 -23.96 2.65
C LYS A 2 -38.62 -23.11 3.51
N GLY A 3 -37.31 -23.33 3.40
CA GLY A 3 -36.31 -22.54 4.11
C GLY A 3 -36.39 -21.07 3.69
N PHE A 4 -36.40 -20.16 4.67
CA PHE A 4 -36.28 -18.73 4.42
C PHE A 4 -34.91 -18.44 3.81
N ILE A 5 -34.87 -18.04 2.54
CA ILE A 5 -33.63 -17.59 1.92
C ILE A 5 -33.39 -16.16 2.39
N MET A 6 -32.39 -15.96 3.26
CA MET A 6 -31.97 -14.63 3.65
C MET A 6 -31.22 -13.96 2.50
N ASN A 7 -31.80 -12.89 1.95
CA ASN A 7 -31.15 -12.04 0.98
C ASN A 7 -29.94 -11.34 1.65
N ARG A 8 -28.74 -11.61 1.16
CA ARG A 8 -27.50 -10.97 1.64
C ARG A 8 -27.37 -9.57 1.04
N LYS A 9 -27.00 -8.56 1.82
CA LYS A 9 -26.77 -7.20 1.29
C LYS A 9 -25.44 -7.11 0.54
N CYS A 10 -25.41 -6.28 -0.51
CA CYS A 10 -24.16 -5.91 -1.15
C CYS A 10 -23.22 -5.22 -0.14
N LEU A 11 -21.92 -5.53 -0.20
CA LEU A 11 -20.92 -4.98 0.71
C LEU A 11 -20.50 -3.52 0.36
N ASN A 12 -20.90 -3.01 -0.81
CA ASN A 12 -20.73 -1.59 -1.14
C ASN A 12 -21.78 -0.75 -0.40
N LYS A 13 -21.33 0.11 0.53
CA LYS A 13 -22.21 0.95 1.37
C LYS A 13 -23.07 1.94 0.58
N ASN A 14 -22.66 2.29 -0.65
CA ASN A 14 -23.41 3.17 -1.53
C ASN A 14 -24.42 2.39 -2.39
N CYS A 15 -24.55 1.08 -2.19
CA CYS A 15 -25.46 0.22 -2.92
C CYS A 15 -26.47 -0.43 -1.96
N ASN A 16 -27.76 -0.19 -2.19
CA ASN A 16 -28.84 -0.79 -1.40
C ASN A 16 -29.34 -2.12 -1.98
N ASN A 17 -28.70 -2.64 -3.03
CA ASN A 17 -29.13 -3.89 -3.66
C ASN A 17 -28.79 -5.10 -2.81
N PHE A 18 -29.65 -6.11 -2.90
CA PHE A 18 -29.42 -7.43 -2.34
C PHE A 18 -28.79 -8.36 -3.38
N LEU A 19 -27.98 -9.30 -2.91
CA LEU A 19 -27.48 -10.42 -3.70
C LEU A 19 -28.64 -11.39 -3.95
N SER A 20 -28.74 -11.91 -5.17
CA SER A 20 -29.78 -12.88 -5.51
C SER A 20 -29.57 -14.18 -4.72
N ALA A 21 -30.68 -14.82 -4.35
CA ALA A 21 -30.72 -16.13 -3.70
C ALA A 21 -29.89 -17.19 -4.42
N ASN A 22 -29.76 -17.10 -5.74
CA ASN A 22 -29.04 -18.05 -6.58
C ASN A 22 -27.54 -17.73 -6.73
N GLU A 23 -27.06 -16.65 -6.09
CA GLU A 23 -25.66 -16.28 -6.17
C GLU A 23 -24.80 -17.09 -5.19
N ARG A 24 -23.56 -17.36 -5.59
CA ARG A 24 -22.57 -18.06 -4.76
C ARG A 24 -22.45 -17.38 -3.40
N SER A 25 -22.34 -18.19 -2.33
CA SER A 25 -22.28 -17.75 -0.93
C SER A 25 -21.07 -16.85 -0.62
N ASP A 26 -20.05 -16.84 -1.47
CA ASP A 26 -18.85 -16.01 -1.36
C ASP A 26 -18.94 -14.69 -2.15
N LYS A 27 -19.95 -14.53 -3.03
CA LYS A 27 -20.18 -13.28 -3.76
C LYS A 27 -20.48 -12.17 -2.74
N LYS A 28 -19.73 -11.06 -2.84
CA LYS A 28 -19.83 -9.89 -1.93
C LYS A 28 -20.49 -8.67 -2.58
N PHE A 29 -20.54 -8.63 -3.91
CA PHE A 29 -20.97 -7.45 -4.68
C PHE A 29 -22.03 -7.85 -5.71
N CYS A 30 -23.10 -7.06 -5.82
CA CYS A 30 -24.17 -7.32 -6.78
C CYS A 30 -23.73 -7.09 -8.23
N SER A 31 -22.67 -6.31 -8.46
CA SER A 31 -22.16 -5.98 -9.79
C SER A 31 -20.65 -5.73 -9.78
N ASN A 32 -20.03 -5.80 -10.96
CA ASN A 32 -18.63 -5.40 -11.12
C ASN A 32 -18.43 -3.91 -10.79
N LYS A 33 -19.41 -3.06 -11.09
CA LYS A 33 -19.40 -1.64 -10.69
C LYS A 33 -19.28 -1.49 -9.18
N CYS A 34 -20.11 -2.18 -8.39
CA CYS A 34 -20.03 -2.09 -6.93
C CYS A 34 -18.74 -2.67 -6.35
N ARG A 35 -18.17 -3.71 -6.99
CA ARG A 35 -16.84 -4.24 -6.65
C ARG A 35 -15.78 -3.17 -6.90
N LEU A 36 -15.77 -2.57 -8.09
CA LEU A 36 -14.83 -1.52 -8.48
C LEU A 36 -15.00 -0.26 -7.66
N GLU A 37 -16.20 0.13 -7.26
CA GLU A 37 -16.42 1.26 -6.35
C GLU A 37 -15.92 0.94 -4.94
N PHE A 38 -16.24 -0.25 -4.42
CA PHE A 38 -15.79 -0.66 -3.10
C PHE A 38 -14.25 -0.73 -3.01
N HIS A 39 -13.59 -1.33 -4.00
CA HIS A 39 -12.12 -1.41 -4.05
C HIS A 39 -11.47 -0.10 -4.55
N GLY A 40 -12.13 0.59 -5.47
CA GLY A 40 -11.73 1.86 -6.05
C GLY A 40 -11.81 3.01 -5.05
N MET A 41 -12.65 2.92 -4.01
CA MET A 41 -12.54 3.83 -2.86
C MET A 41 -11.16 3.74 -2.18
N GLY A 42 -10.42 2.64 -2.32
CA GLY A 42 -9.04 2.51 -1.84
C GLY A 42 -8.01 3.08 -2.81
N VAL A 43 -8.13 2.74 -4.11
CA VAL A 43 -7.20 3.16 -5.17
C VAL A 43 -7.38 4.63 -5.56
N ASN A 44 -8.62 5.11 -5.58
CA ASN A 44 -8.93 6.51 -5.84
C ASN A 44 -8.55 7.41 -4.67
N ASN A 45 -8.33 6.93 -3.44
CA ASN A 45 -7.85 7.82 -2.39
C ASN A 45 -6.48 8.43 -2.73
N PHE A 46 -5.58 7.67 -3.37
CA PHE A 46 -4.30 8.22 -3.82
C PHE A 46 -4.47 9.21 -4.98
N ARG A 47 -5.28 8.87 -5.99
CA ARG A 47 -5.57 9.80 -7.11
C ARG A 47 -6.35 11.03 -6.64
N ASN A 48 -7.22 10.91 -5.64
CA ASN A 48 -7.99 12.01 -5.08
C ASN A 48 -7.16 12.90 -4.14
N LEU A 49 -6.05 12.40 -3.59
CA LEU A 49 -5.07 13.27 -2.92
C LEU A 49 -4.39 14.22 -3.91
N ASN A 50 -4.34 13.86 -5.20
CA ASN A 50 -3.78 14.72 -6.22
C ASN A 50 -4.52 14.56 -7.57
N PRO A 51 -5.77 15.06 -7.67
CA PRO A 51 -6.67 14.80 -8.80
C PRO A 51 -6.17 15.39 -10.13
N ASN A 52 -5.25 16.36 -10.06
CA ASN A 52 -4.60 16.95 -11.22
C ASN A 52 -3.27 16.29 -11.60
N SER A 53 -2.79 15.32 -10.81
CA SER A 53 -1.53 14.64 -11.11
C SER A 53 -1.74 13.62 -12.23
N LYS A 54 -1.11 13.86 -13.37
CA LYS A 54 -0.93 12.86 -14.45
C LYS A 54 0.09 11.78 -14.06
N ILE A 55 0.47 11.72 -12.78
CA ILE A 55 1.53 10.86 -12.28
C ILE A 55 0.94 9.45 -12.10
N ASN A 56 1.52 8.48 -12.79
CA ASN A 56 1.11 7.10 -12.65
C ASN A 56 1.68 6.49 -11.34
N THR A 57 1.12 5.36 -10.91
CA THR A 57 1.52 4.72 -9.64
C THR A 57 2.99 4.29 -9.61
N ARG A 58 3.58 3.96 -10.76
CA ARG A 58 5.01 3.59 -10.87
C ARG A 58 5.90 4.80 -10.57
N GLN A 59 5.54 5.99 -11.08
CA GLN A 59 6.24 7.23 -10.77
C GLN A 59 6.14 7.59 -9.28
N ILE A 60 4.98 7.37 -8.66
CA ILE A 60 4.82 7.59 -7.20
C ILE A 60 5.73 6.65 -6.40
N GLY A 61 5.79 5.36 -6.79
CA GLY A 61 6.71 4.38 -6.20
C GLY A 61 8.15 4.87 -6.28
N PHE A 62 8.60 5.22 -7.49
CA PHE A 62 9.94 5.75 -7.72
C PHE A 62 10.25 7.02 -6.90
N ILE A 63 9.30 7.97 -6.82
CA ILE A 63 9.45 9.17 -5.98
C ILE A 63 9.59 8.79 -4.50
N SER A 64 8.85 7.78 -4.04
CA SER A 64 8.92 7.29 -2.67
C SER A 64 10.28 6.65 -2.38
N GLU A 65 10.79 5.83 -3.30
CA GLU A 65 12.14 5.25 -3.24
C GLU A 65 13.20 6.34 -3.15
N MET A 66 13.13 7.38 -3.99
CA MET A 66 14.08 8.49 -3.94
C MET A 66 14.01 9.27 -2.63
N LYS A 67 12.80 9.54 -2.11
CA LYS A 67 12.61 10.23 -0.82
C LYS A 67 13.25 9.43 0.33
N VAL A 68 13.05 8.12 0.36
CA VAL A 68 13.66 7.23 1.36
C VAL A 68 15.17 7.20 1.22
N ALA A 69 15.69 7.07 0.00
CA ALA A 69 17.12 7.09 -0.27
C ALA A 69 17.78 8.38 0.25
N ILE A 70 17.18 9.54 -0.03
CA ILE A 70 17.68 10.84 0.43
C ILE A 70 17.68 10.93 1.96
N ASP A 71 16.60 10.51 2.63
CA ASP A 71 16.52 10.50 4.10
C ASP A 71 17.58 9.59 4.74
N LEU A 72 17.79 8.39 4.18
CA LEU A 72 18.83 7.46 4.64
C LEU A 72 20.24 8.04 4.45
N SER A 73 20.50 8.70 3.31
CA SER A 73 21.78 9.40 3.09
C SER A 73 22.01 10.52 4.10
N PHE A 74 20.97 11.32 4.42
CA PHE A 74 21.07 12.36 5.46
C PHE A 74 21.34 11.78 6.87
N LYS A 75 20.94 10.52 7.10
CA LYS A 75 21.22 9.79 8.34
C LYS A 75 22.59 9.10 8.36
N GLY A 76 23.41 9.30 7.32
CA GLY A 76 24.79 8.81 7.26
C GLY A 76 24.93 7.38 6.73
N TYR A 77 23.90 6.84 6.07
CA TYR A 77 24.02 5.55 5.39
C TYR A 77 24.57 5.74 3.96
N GLU A 78 25.38 4.80 3.51
CA GLU A 78 25.66 4.62 2.09
C GLU A 78 24.46 3.93 1.45
N VAL A 79 23.91 4.51 0.38
CA VAL A 79 22.64 4.07 -0.21
C VAL A 79 22.83 3.60 -1.64
N PHE A 80 22.39 2.37 -1.94
CA PHE A 80 22.45 1.75 -3.26
C PHE A 80 21.04 1.39 -3.72
N ASN A 81 20.55 2.09 -4.74
CA ASN A 81 19.24 1.80 -5.31
C ASN A 81 19.33 0.68 -6.35
N SER A 82 18.32 -0.19 -6.38
CA SER A 82 18.17 -1.17 -7.44
C SER A 82 17.87 -0.48 -8.78
N LEU A 83 18.60 -0.85 -9.82
CA LEU A 83 18.35 -0.36 -11.18
C LEU A 83 17.28 -1.19 -11.91
N TYR A 84 17.10 -2.45 -11.53
CA TYR A 84 16.20 -3.38 -12.19
C TYR A 84 15.87 -4.59 -11.31
N ASN A 85 14.58 -4.98 -11.31
CA ASN A 85 13.99 -6.18 -10.69
C ASN A 85 14.86 -6.92 -9.65
N ALA A 86 15.01 -6.32 -8.48
CA ALA A 86 15.73 -6.90 -7.35
C ALA A 86 14.76 -7.45 -6.29
N SER A 87 15.31 -8.13 -5.28
CA SER A 87 14.55 -8.63 -4.14
C SER A 87 14.12 -7.53 -3.16
N CYS A 88 14.78 -6.36 -3.20
CA CYS A 88 14.46 -5.16 -2.45
C CYS A 88 14.75 -3.91 -3.30
N ASP A 89 14.19 -2.77 -2.90
CA ASP A 89 14.34 -1.51 -3.64
C ASP A 89 15.69 -0.83 -3.37
N ILE A 90 16.14 -0.89 -2.11
CA ILE A 90 17.34 -0.19 -1.63
C ILE A 90 18.20 -1.14 -0.81
N ILE A 91 19.52 -1.04 -0.95
CA ILE A 91 20.49 -1.59 -0.01
C ILE A 91 21.15 -0.41 0.71
N ILE A 92 21.22 -0.47 2.04
CA ILE A 92 21.99 0.48 2.83
C ILE A 92 23.18 -0.17 3.49
N MET A 93 24.24 0.61 3.68
CA MET A 93 25.44 0.19 4.39
C MET A 93 25.89 1.25 5.38
N ARG A 94 26.31 0.81 6.57
CA ARG A 94 26.96 1.66 7.60
C ARG A 94 27.83 0.79 8.49
N ASP A 95 29.05 1.23 8.77
CA ASP A 95 30.02 0.52 9.61
C ASP A 95 30.26 -0.95 9.19
N GLY A 96 30.30 -1.18 7.87
CA GLY A 96 30.49 -2.50 7.26
C GLY A 96 29.29 -3.45 7.37
N LYS A 97 28.17 -3.01 7.95
CA LYS A 97 26.91 -3.77 7.99
C LYS A 97 26.02 -3.38 6.83
N THR A 98 25.40 -4.38 6.19
CA THR A 98 24.50 -4.21 5.04
C THR A 98 23.09 -4.62 5.41
N GLN A 99 22.09 -3.83 5.02
CA GLN A 99 20.67 -4.13 5.22
C GLN A 99 19.87 -3.87 3.95
N ARG A 100 18.90 -4.74 3.67
CA ARG A 100 17.93 -4.63 2.57
C ARG A 100 16.72 -3.83 3.03
N VAL A 101 16.36 -2.81 2.26
CA VAL A 101 15.21 -1.96 2.52
C VAL A 101 14.18 -2.12 1.41
N GLU A 102 12.98 -2.57 1.79
CA GLU A 102 11.81 -2.52 0.90
C GLU A 102 11.10 -1.18 1.10
N VAL A 103 10.82 -0.49 0.01
CA VAL A 103 10.10 0.78 0.04
C VAL A 103 8.64 0.54 -0.34
N LYS A 104 7.75 1.14 0.45
CA LYS A 104 6.32 1.17 0.16
C LYS A 104 5.78 2.57 0.22
N THR A 105 5.01 2.93 -0.80
CA THR A 105 4.13 4.09 -0.71
C THR A 105 2.89 3.71 0.09
N GLY A 106 2.50 4.55 1.05
CA GLY A 106 1.29 4.35 1.83
C GLY A 106 0.72 5.66 2.36
N PHE A 107 -0.31 5.53 3.19
CA PHE A 107 -0.81 6.62 4.02
C PHE A 107 -1.40 6.06 5.32
N ILE A 108 -1.33 6.85 6.39
CA ILE A 108 -2.02 6.53 7.64
C ILE A 108 -3.42 7.14 7.59
N LYS A 109 -4.44 6.30 7.77
CA LYS A 109 -5.84 6.75 7.91
C LYS A 109 -6.45 6.14 9.15
N CYS A 110 -6.88 7.00 10.08
CA CYS A 110 -7.45 6.60 11.36
C CYS A 110 -6.53 5.65 12.17
N GLY A 111 -5.24 6.00 12.26
CA GLY A 111 -4.23 5.21 12.96
C GLY A 111 -3.86 3.88 12.29
N LYS A 112 -4.43 3.57 11.11
CA LYS A 112 -4.12 2.35 10.36
C LYS A 112 -3.34 2.69 9.11
N LEU A 113 -2.20 2.02 8.95
CA LEU A 113 -1.43 2.06 7.71
C LEU A 113 -2.21 1.41 6.56
N ARG A 114 -2.25 2.09 5.42
CA ARG A 114 -2.76 1.57 4.16
C ARG A 114 -1.63 1.56 3.16
N THR A 115 -1.18 0.37 2.78
CA THR A 115 -0.16 0.15 1.75
C THR A 115 -0.47 -1.13 0.97
N GLY A 116 0.30 -1.38 -0.09
CA GLY A 116 0.23 -2.62 -0.87
C GLY A 116 0.64 -3.85 -0.05
N GLY A 117 0.57 -5.04 -0.66
CA GLY A 117 1.05 -6.26 -0.02
C GLY A 117 2.53 -6.15 0.35
N ILE A 118 2.88 -6.60 1.56
CA ILE A 118 4.25 -6.65 2.07
C ILE A 118 4.67 -8.12 2.08
N LYS A 119 5.87 -8.41 1.56
CA LYS A 119 6.47 -9.74 1.64
C LYS A 119 7.40 -9.76 2.86
N PRO A 120 7.05 -10.46 3.96
CA PRO A 120 7.77 -10.35 5.23
C PRO A 120 9.25 -10.75 5.14
N ASP A 121 9.60 -11.72 4.29
CA ASP A 121 10.99 -12.25 4.25
C ASP A 121 11.87 -11.61 3.17
N ALA A 122 11.37 -10.59 2.45
CA ALA A 122 12.08 -9.98 1.33
C ALA A 122 13.08 -8.89 1.75
N HIS A 123 12.96 -8.36 2.96
CA HIS A 123 13.70 -7.19 3.43
C HIS A 123 14.07 -7.30 4.90
N ASP A 124 15.08 -6.55 5.30
CA ASP A 124 15.49 -6.41 6.71
C ASP A 124 14.79 -5.20 7.34
N ILE A 125 14.48 -4.17 6.53
CA ILE A 125 13.77 -2.96 6.94
C ILE A 125 12.66 -2.66 5.93
N LEU A 126 11.46 -2.38 6.44
CA LEU A 126 10.37 -1.81 5.66
C LEU A 126 10.36 -0.30 5.84
N ALA A 127 10.57 0.45 4.75
CA ALA A 127 10.42 1.90 4.73
C ALA A 127 9.08 2.26 4.08
N ILE A 128 8.22 2.95 4.81
CA ILE A 128 6.93 3.41 4.32
C ILE A 128 6.96 4.93 4.19
N TYR A 129 6.79 5.42 2.97
CA TYR A 129 6.56 6.84 2.71
C TYR A 129 5.06 7.15 2.82
N ASP A 130 4.69 7.87 3.87
CA ASP A 130 3.35 8.41 4.09
C ASP A 130 3.18 9.70 3.28
N VAL A 131 2.60 9.55 2.09
CA VAL A 131 2.41 10.66 1.14
C VAL A 131 1.51 11.76 1.71
N ALA A 132 0.57 11.43 2.61
CA ALA A 132 -0.35 12.41 3.15
C ALA A 132 0.33 13.38 4.14
N ASN A 133 1.39 12.93 4.81
CA ASN A 133 2.09 13.67 5.86
C ASN A 133 3.55 13.99 5.50
N ASP A 134 4.00 13.69 4.28
CA ASP A 134 5.40 13.78 3.81
C ASP A 134 6.40 13.20 4.83
N LYS A 135 6.09 12.02 5.39
CA LYS A 135 6.88 11.37 6.45
C LYS A 135 7.31 9.98 6.03
N ILE A 136 8.51 9.58 6.44
CA ILE A 136 9.00 8.21 6.31
C ILE A 136 8.92 7.49 7.66
N ILE A 137 8.45 6.25 7.63
CA ILE A 137 8.34 5.35 8.78
C ILE A 137 9.18 4.12 8.49
N TYR A 138 10.04 3.73 9.42
CA TYR A 138 10.88 2.54 9.30
C TYR A 138 10.36 1.45 10.24
N SER A 139 10.42 0.20 9.80
CA SER A 139 10.06 -0.97 10.62
C SER A 139 10.99 -2.14 10.31
N PRO A 140 11.86 -2.56 11.24
CA PRO A 140 12.11 -1.94 12.53
C PRO A 140 12.65 -0.50 12.40
N ASP A 141 12.62 0.26 13.49
CA ASP A 141 13.27 1.57 13.54
C ASP A 141 14.76 1.42 13.21
N LEU A 142 15.32 2.44 12.55
CA LEU A 142 16.74 2.49 12.26
C LEU A 142 17.48 2.52 13.58
N SER A 143 18.27 1.47 13.86
CA SER A 143 19.05 1.38 15.09
C SER A 143 19.99 2.58 15.19
N SER A 144 19.97 3.26 16.33
CA SER A 144 20.80 4.43 16.63
C SER A 144 22.26 4.07 16.94
N GLU A 145 22.71 2.86 16.61
CA GLU A 145 24.06 2.37 16.92
C GLU A 145 25.15 3.38 16.47
#